data_AF-A0A938LY22-F1
#
_entry.id   AF-A0A938LY22-F1
#
_cell.length_a   1.000
_cell.length_b   1.000
_cell.length_c   1.000
_cell.angle_alpha   90.00
_cell.angle_beta   90.00
_cell.angle_gamma   90.00
#
_symmetry.space_group_name_H-M   'P 1'
#
loop_
_entity.id
_entity.type
_entity.pdbx_description
1 polymer ?
#
loop_
_entity_poly.entity_id
_entity_poly.type
_entity_poly.pdbx_seq_one_letter_code
_entity_poly.pdbx_strand_id
1 'polypeptide(L)' 'MLLETTTSNVTPGKVEHTYKLTRRSTGLLLAEGSSVLACVTPEGKVRRVPDFMCPPHGWLRDKNA' A
#
# COMPACT_ATOMS: atom_id res chain seq x y z
N MET A 1 14.87 -7.10 -12.38
CA MET A 1 13.93 -7.25 -11.24
C MET A 1 12.73 -6.35 -11.48
N LEU A 2 11.55 -6.72 -10.96
CA LEU A 2 10.34 -5.90 -10.96
C LEU A 2 9.72 -5.99 -9.57
N LEU A 3 9.51 -4.84 -8.91
CA LEU A 3 8.81 -4.77 -7.63
C LEU A 3 7.44 -4.16 -7.87
N GLU A 4 6.39 -4.95 -7.65
CA GLU A 4 5.01 -4.49 -7.67
C GLU A 4 4.58 -4.15 -6.26
N THR A 5 4.07 -2.93 -6.06
CA THR A 5 3.51 -2.46 -4.79
C THR A 5 2.01 -2.28 -4.96
N THR A 6 1.23 -2.94 -4.11
CA THR A 6 -0.22 -2.77 -4.07
C THR A 6 -0.60 -2.12 -2.76
N THR A 7 -1.32 -0.99 -2.84
CA THR A 7 -2.02 -0.45 -1.68
C THR A 7 -3.24 -1.31 -1.40
N SER A 8 -3.17 -2.10 -0.32
CA SER A 8 -4.21 -3.06 0.06
C SER A 8 -5.31 -2.42 0.89
N ASN A 9 -4.98 -1.39 1.67
CA ASN A 9 -5.92 -0.68 2.52
C ASN A 9 -5.43 0.73 2.84
N VAL A 10 -6.36 1.67 2.96
CA VAL A 10 -6.12 3.02 3.47
C VAL A 10 -7.16 3.29 4.56
N THR A 11 -6.68 3.65 5.74
CA THR A 11 -7.53 4.10 6.85
C THR A 11 -7.23 5.56 7.15
N PRO A 12 -8.02 6.24 7.99
CA PRO A 12 -7.69 7.60 8.39
C PRO A 12 -6.29 7.75 8.97
N GLY A 13 -5.70 6.75 9.63
CA GLY A 13 -4.40 6.90 10.31
C GLY A 13 -3.21 6.19 9.66
N LYS A 14 -3.43 5.35 8.64
CA LYS A 14 -2.37 4.51 8.07
C LYS A 14 -2.68 4.03 6.65
N VAL A 15 -1.62 3.64 5.94
CA VAL A 15 -1.63 2.98 4.63
C VAL A 15 -0.99 1.60 4.76
N GLU A 16 -1.62 0.59 4.18
CA GLU A 16 -1.11 -0.79 4.17
C GLU A 16 -0.72 -1.19 2.75
N HIS A 17 0.47 -1.77 2.61
CA HIS A 17 1.02 -2.21 1.33
C HIS A 17 1.35 -3.70 1.33
N THR A 18 1.16 -4.33 0.18
CA THR A 18 1.72 -5.65 -0.15
C THR A 18 2.66 -5.52 -1.34
N TYR A 19 3.69 -6.39 -1.37
CA TYR A 19 4.77 -6.34 -2.33
C TYR A 19 5.00 -7.70 -2.98
N LYS A 20 5.28 -7.69 -4.28
CA LYS A 20 5.78 -8.86 -5.03
C LYS A 20 7.03 -8.48 -5.80
N LEU A 21 8.13 -9.18 -5.56
CA LEU A 21 9.39 -9.02 -6.27
C LEU A 21 9.58 -10.17 -7.25
N THR A 22 9.61 -9.86 -8.54
CA THR A 22 9.73 -10.86 -9.60
C THR A 22 10.99 -10.67 -10.44
N ARG A 23 11.56 -11.77 -10.93
CA ARG A 23 12.62 -11.76 -11.95
C ARG A 23 11.98 -11.44 -13.30
N ARG A 24 12.14 -10.20 -13.77
CA ARG A 24 11.53 -9.70 -15.02
C ARG A 24 11.70 -10.62 -16.24
N SER A 25 12.85 -11.30 -16.38
CA SER A 25 13.11 -12.15 -17.55
C SER A 25 12.33 -13.48 -17.56
N THR A 26 11.95 -13.99 -16.39
CA THR A 26 11.32 -15.31 -16.27
C THR A 26 9.93 -15.26 -15.64
N GLY A 27 9.54 -14.12 -15.07
CA GLY A 27 8.33 -13.99 -14.25
C GLY A 27 8.42 -14.69 -12.89
N LEU A 28 9.57 -15.28 -12.54
CA LEU A 28 9.74 -16.03 -11.29
C LEU A 28 9.55 -15.10 -10.09
N LEU A 29 8.63 -15.43 -9.19
CA LEU A 29 8.47 -14.77 -7.89
C LEU A 29 9.68 -15.09 -7.01
N LEU A 30 10.33 -14.05 -6.50
CA LEU A 30 11.54 -14.16 -5.70
C LEU A 30 11.27 -13.89 -4.22
N ALA A 31 10.37 -12.95 -3.93
CA ALA A 31 9.98 -12.60 -2.58
C ALA A 31 8.61 -11.92 -2.57
N GLU A 32 7.93 -12.05 -1.44
CA GLU A 32 6.74 -11.29 -1.07
C GLU A 32 7.00 -10.54 0.24
N GLY A 33 6.25 -9.48 0.47
CA GLY A 33 6.34 -8.72 1.71
C GLY A 33 5.13 -7.85 1.94
N SER A 34 5.05 -7.27 3.14
CA SER A 34 4.02 -6.29 3.49
C SER A 34 4.61 -5.20 4.39
N SER A 35 3.96 -4.04 4.41
CA SER A 35 4.29 -2.96 5.34
C SER A 35 3.05 -2.20 5.77
N VAL A 36 3.17 -1.52 6.91
CA VAL A 36 2.18 -0.60 7.44
C VAL A 36 2.86 0.74 7.68
N LEU A 37 2.31 1.79 7.07
CA LEU A 37 2.81 3.16 7.16
C LEU A 37 1.83 3.99 8.00
N ALA A 38 2.23 4.41 9.20
CA ALA A 38 1.43 5.32 10.02
C ALA A 38 1.58 6.77 9.51
N CYS A 39 0.47 7.51 9.42
CA CYS A 39 0.50 8.94 9.14
C CYS A 39 0.66 9.71 10.46
N VAL A 40 1.80 10.37 10.63
CA VAL A 40 2.14 11.08 11.87
C VAL A 40 2.54 12.53 11.63
N THR A 41 2.45 13.35 12.68
CA THR A 41 3.08 14.68 12.75
C THR A 41 4.60 14.54 12.91
N PRO A 42 5.40 15.63 12.75
CA PRO A 42 6.84 15.59 13.02
C PRO A 42 7.19 15.11 14.44
N GLU A 43 6.31 15.32 15.41
CA GLU A 43 6.45 14.88 16.81
C GLU A 43 6.02 13.42 17.02
N GLY A 44 5.63 12.70 15.95
CA GLY A 44 5.24 11.29 16.01
C GLY A 44 3.78 11.05 16.44
N LYS A 45 2.93 12.07 16.52
CA LYS A 45 1.50 11.90 16.85
C LYS A 45 0.70 11.46 15.63
N VAL A 46 -0.20 10.49 15.78
CA VAL A 46 -1.07 10.05 14.68
C VAL A 46 -1.92 11.21 14.18
N ARG A 47 -1.97 11.36 12.85
CA ARG A 47 -2.82 12.33 12.15
C ARG A 47 -3.56 11.67 11.00
N ARG A 48 -4.53 12.38 10.43
CA ARG A 48 -5.29 11.88 9.29
C ARG A 48 -4.40 11.79 8.04
N VAL A 49 -4.51 10.69 7.28
CA VAL A 49 -3.98 10.56 5.92
C VAL A 49 -4.60 11.65 5.04
N PRO A 50 -3.81 12.44 4.29
CA PRO A 50 -4.35 13.49 3.44
C PRO A 50 -5.38 12.96 2.43
N ASP A 51 -6.43 13.74 2.17
CA ASP A 51 -7.54 13.30 1.32
C ASP A 51 -7.11 12.91 -0.10
N PHE A 52 -6.09 13.58 -0.66
CA PHE A 52 -5.57 13.24 -2.00
C PHE A 52 -4.85 11.87 -2.05
N MET A 53 -4.43 11.33 -0.90
CA MET A 53 -3.86 9.98 -0.80
C MET A 53 -4.94 8.92 -0.55
N CYS A 54 -6.16 9.35 -0.24
CA CYS A 54 -7.30 8.46 -0.12
C CYS A 54 -7.93 8.32 -1.52
N PRO A 55 -8.01 7.10 -2.07
CA PRO A 55 -8.70 6.94 -3.35
C PRO A 55 -10.18 7.36 -3.19
N PRO A 56 -10.81 7.94 -4.23
CA PRO A 56 -12.21 8.32 -4.17
C PRO A 56 -13.07 7.11 -3.78
N HIS A 57 -14.08 7.35 -2.93
CA HIS A 57 -14.95 6.33 -2.36
C HIS A 57 -15.36 5.29 -3.42
N GLY A 58 -14.85 4.05 -3.29
CA GLY A 58 -15.19 2.92 -4.17
C GLY A 58 -14.01 2.09 -4.68
N TRP A 59 -12.87 2.70 -4.98
CA TRP A 59 -11.77 2.03 -5.71
C TRP A 59 -11.11 0.82 -5.02
N LEU A 60 -11.17 0.75 -3.68
CA LEU A 60 -10.62 -0.38 -2.91
C LEU A 60 -11.63 -1.51 -2.65
N ARG A 61 -12.94 -1.31 -2.92
CA ARG A 61 -13.95 -2.38 -2.77
C ARG A 61 -14.00 -3.30 -3.99
N ASP A 62 -13.52 -2.85 -5.14
CA ASP A 62 -13.69 -3.53 -6.43
C ASP A 62 -12.55 -4.51 -6.79
N LYS A 63 -11.58 -4.74 -5.89
CA LYS A 63 -10.49 -5.71 -6.12
C LYS A 63 -10.77 -7.14 -5.64
N ASN A 64 -12.00 -7.44 -5.25
CA ASN A 64 -12.45 -8.78 -4.81
C ASN A 64 -13.78 -9.22 -5.48
N ALA A 65 -14.10 -8.69 -6.66
CA ALA A 65 -15.21 -9.15 -7.50
C ALA A 65 -14.68 -9.86 -8.76
#